data_AF-A0A634FCC7-F1
#
_entry.id   AF-A0A634FCC7-F1
#
_cell.length_a   1.000
_cell.length_b   1.000
_cell.length_c   1.000
_cell.angle_alpha   90.00
_cell.angle_beta   90.00
_cell.angle_gamma   90.00
#
_symmetry.space_group_name_H-M   'P 1'
#
loop_
_entity.id
_entity.type
_entity.pdbx_description
1 polymer ?
#
loop_
_entity_poly.entity_id
_entity_poly.type
_entity_poly.pdbx_seq_one_letter_code
_entity_poly.pdbx_strand_id
1 'polypeptide(L)'
;MKKSLLIIPLLLAGCAKVSDYQASCEQRYPKLSDMANCLDASVKNDSRMASAPTPKLYVLAAKMLGQGVDEGKISDAQARLELQNLYVRLQNQEQEQQIAQSQALQQALLNYQAVNTMQAIEQKARQPVITQPYPTHVDTYTNCNSGFGNTVTCNSSSNIR
;
A
#
# COMPACT_ATOMS: atom_id res chain seq x y z
N MET A 1 20.06 30.59 37.39
CA MET A 1 19.58 30.12 36.08
C MET A 1 20.15 28.73 35.81
N LYS A 2 19.39 27.66 36.07
CA LYS A 2 19.80 26.27 35.78
C LYS A 2 18.87 25.74 34.68
N LYS A 3 19.37 25.71 33.44
CA LYS A 3 18.66 25.09 32.31
C LYS A 3 18.88 23.59 32.40
N SER A 4 17.96 22.86 33.03
CA SER A 4 17.92 21.40 32.94
C SER A 4 17.54 21.01 31.52
N LEU A 5 18.52 20.58 30.73
CA LEU A 5 18.31 19.84 29.50
C LEU A 5 17.67 18.49 29.87
N LEU A 6 16.35 18.41 29.67
CA LEU A 6 15.61 17.15 29.62
C LEU A 6 16.08 16.37 28.37
N ILE A 7 17.03 15.47 28.58
CA ILE A 7 17.34 14.42 27.61
C ILE A 7 16.21 13.40 27.74
N ILE A 8 15.24 13.51 26.85
CA ILE A 8 14.20 12.50 26.64
C ILE A 8 14.92 11.23 26.17
N PRO A 9 14.85 10.10 26.90
CA PRO A 9 15.25 8.83 26.34
C PRO A 9 14.18 8.49 25.31
N LEU A 10 14.50 8.72 24.03
CA LEU A 10 13.78 8.17 22.91
C LEU A 10 13.92 6.65 23.04
N LEU A 11 12.99 6.03 23.78
CA LEU A 11 12.87 4.58 23.90
C LEU A 11 12.70 4.07 22.46
N LEU A 12 13.81 3.54 21.93
CA LEU A 12 13.84 2.67 20.77
C LEU A 12 12.92 1.50 21.10
N ALA A 13 11.62 1.66 20.84
CA ALA A 13 10.67 0.57 20.78
C ALA A 13 11.10 -0.28 19.58
N GLY A 14 12.06 -1.17 19.81
CA GLY A 14 12.46 -2.17 18.84
C GLY A 14 11.20 -2.87 18.33
N CYS A 15 11.19 -3.14 17.03
CA CYS A 15 10.29 -4.11 16.42
C CYS A 15 10.64 -5.48 17.02
N ALA A 16 10.26 -5.70 18.29
CA ALA A 16 10.44 -6.98 18.95
C ALA A 16 9.75 -8.02 18.07
N LYS A 17 10.44 -9.10 17.77
CA LYS A 17 9.89 -10.25 17.05
C LYS A 17 9.49 -11.30 18.08
N VAL A 18 8.59 -12.19 17.69
CA VAL A 18 8.24 -13.37 18.50
C VAL A 18 9.47 -14.20 18.87
N SER A 19 10.46 -14.26 17.98
CA SER A 19 11.75 -14.92 18.22
C SER A 19 12.51 -14.36 19.43
N ASP A 20 12.40 -13.06 19.70
CA ASP A 20 13.12 -12.41 20.80
C ASP A 20 12.52 -12.82 22.15
N TYR A 21 11.19 -12.89 22.21
CA TYR A 21 10.47 -13.39 23.38
C TYR A 21 10.76 -14.86 23.64
N GLN A 22 10.79 -15.68 22.59
CA GLN A 22 11.15 -17.09 22.71
C GLN A 22 12.57 -17.26 23.25
N ALA A 23 13.56 -16.56 22.68
CA ALA A 23 14.95 -16.66 23.14
C ALA A 23 15.09 -16.27 24.62
N SER A 24 14.40 -15.21 25.06
CA SER A 24 14.37 -14.82 26.47
C SER A 24 13.72 -15.88 27.37
N CYS A 25 12.70 -16.59 26.89
CA CYS A 25 12.04 -17.65 27.64
C CYS A 25 12.87 -18.94 27.68
N GLU A 26 13.51 -19.32 26.58
CA GLU A 26 14.39 -20.49 26.48
C GLU A 26 15.60 -20.39 27.42
N GLN A 27 16.14 -19.18 27.62
CA GLN A 27 17.22 -18.95 28.59
C GLN A 27 16.82 -19.27 30.04
N ARG A 28 15.53 -19.14 30.36
CA ARG A 28 15.00 -19.32 31.72
C ARG A 28 14.39 -20.71 31.92
N TYR A 29 13.86 -21.28 30.84
CA TYR A 29 13.06 -22.50 30.87
C TYR A 29 13.61 -23.51 29.85
N PRO A 30 14.36 -24.53 30.30
CA PRO A 30 14.92 -25.54 29.42
C PRO A 30 13.85 -26.51 28.87
N LYS A 31 12.72 -26.66 29.56
CA LYS A 31 11.60 -27.48 29.12
C LYS A 31 10.68 -26.69 28.19
N LEU A 32 10.27 -27.28 27.07
CA LEU A 32 9.44 -26.60 26.08
C LEU A 32 8.09 -26.14 26.63
N SER A 33 7.44 -26.93 27.49
CA SER A 33 6.16 -26.56 28.10
C SER A 33 6.26 -25.32 28.98
N ASP A 34 7.30 -25.23 29.80
CA ASP A 34 7.56 -24.06 30.64
C ASP A 34 7.94 -22.83 29.79
N MET A 35 8.74 -23.05 28.74
CA MET A 35 9.07 -22.01 27.76
C MET A 35 7.81 -21.48 27.07
N ALA A 36 6.90 -22.36 26.64
CA ALA A 36 5.66 -21.98 25.98
C ALA A 36 4.73 -21.17 26.89
N ASN A 37 4.71 -21.47 28.19
CA ASN A 37 3.97 -20.70 29.18
C ASN A 37 4.58 -19.30 29.38
N CYS A 38 5.91 -19.20 29.45
CA CYS A 38 6.62 -17.93 29.48
C CYS A 38 6.35 -17.10 28.21
N LEU A 39 6.37 -17.75 27.04
CA LEU A 39 6.13 -17.11 25.76
C LEU A 39 4.70 -16.57 25.66
N ASP A 40 3.69 -17.35 26.10
CA ASP A 40 2.29 -16.91 26.17
C ASP A 40 2.11 -15.68 27.06
N ALA A 41 2.71 -15.69 28.25
CA ALA A 41 2.68 -14.54 29.15
C ALA A 41 3.35 -13.31 28.52
N SER A 42 4.50 -13.48 27.88
CA SER A 42 5.25 -12.39 27.24
C SER A 42 4.49 -11.78 26.06
N VAL A 43 3.89 -12.63 25.20
CA VAL A 43 3.08 -12.20 24.05
C VAL A 43 1.80 -11.49 24.49
N LYS A 44 1.16 -11.96 25.56
CA LYS A 44 -0.03 -11.28 26.12
C LYS A 44 0.29 -9.92 26.73
N ASN A 45 1.48 -9.75 27.28
CA ASN A 45 1.92 -8.49 27.86
C ASN A 45 2.32 -7.43 26.81
N ASP A 46 2.65 -7.83 25.57
CA ASP A 46 2.87 -6.89 24.46
C ASP A 46 1.59 -6.75 23.60
N SER A 47 0.91 -5.61 23.73
CA SER A 47 -0.33 -5.32 22.99
C SER A 47 -0.21 -5.50 21.47
N ARG A 48 0.95 -5.23 20.88
CA ARG A 48 1.19 -5.41 19.43
C ARG A 48 1.18 -6.90 19.07
N MET A 49 1.87 -7.71 19.87
CA MET A 49 1.93 -9.16 19.70
C MET A 49 0.58 -9.83 19.99
N ALA A 50 -0.12 -9.36 21.03
CA ALA A 50 -1.45 -9.82 21.39
C ALA A 50 -2.53 -9.44 20.36
N SER A 51 -2.28 -8.47 19.49
CA SER A 51 -3.21 -8.11 18.41
C SER A 51 -2.97 -8.91 17.13
N ALA A 52 -1.72 -9.32 16.87
CA ALA A 52 -1.35 -9.99 15.63
C ALA A 52 -1.74 -11.49 15.63
N PRO A 53 -2.21 -12.04 14.50
CA PRO A 53 -2.59 -13.45 14.40
C PRO A 53 -1.38 -14.40 14.39
N THR A 54 -0.27 -14.02 13.74
CA THR A 54 0.93 -14.85 13.63
C THR A 54 1.54 -15.21 14.98
N PRO A 55 1.80 -14.25 15.90
CA PRO A 55 2.28 -14.56 17.24
C PRO A 55 1.36 -15.46 18.04
N LYS A 56 0.03 -15.26 17.93
CA LYS A 56 -0.96 -16.11 18.61
C LYS A 56 -0.91 -17.56 18.16
N LEU A 57 -0.85 -17.79 16.85
CA LEU A 57 -0.74 -19.13 16.29
C LEU A 57 0.56 -19.80 16.72
N TYR A 58 1.65 -19.03 16.72
CA TYR A 58 2.95 -19.52 17.17
C TYR A 58 2.95 -19.95 18.64
N VAL A 59 2.43 -19.11 19.54
CA VAL A 59 2.30 -19.43 20.97
C VAL A 59 1.41 -20.65 21.20
N LEU A 60 0.28 -20.73 20.48
CA LEU A 60 -0.64 -21.87 20.59
C LEU A 60 0.06 -23.18 20.20
N ALA A 61 0.80 -23.18 19.08
CA ALA A 61 1.55 -24.35 18.67
C ALA A 61 2.66 -24.72 19.67
N ALA A 62 3.38 -23.74 20.22
CA ALA A 62 4.37 -23.97 21.27
C ALA A 62 3.74 -24.66 22.50
N LYS A 63 2.51 -24.25 22.89
CA LYS A 63 1.76 -24.90 23.98
C LYS A 63 1.36 -26.34 23.66
N MET A 64 0.85 -26.59 22.45
CA MET A 64 0.47 -27.94 22.04
C MET A 64 1.68 -28.89 21.98
N LEU A 65 2.81 -28.40 21.45
CA LEU A 65 4.06 -29.14 21.41
C LEU A 65 4.60 -29.38 22.82
N GLY A 66 4.57 -28.36 23.69
CA GLY A 66 4.92 -28.49 25.10
C GLY A 66 4.09 -29.54 25.83
N GLN A 67 2.77 -29.56 25.60
CA GLN A 67 1.89 -30.59 26.15
C GLN A 67 2.25 -31.99 25.62
N GLY A 68 2.58 -32.12 24.33
CA GLY A 68 3.06 -33.38 23.76
C GLY A 68 4.35 -33.89 24.41
N VAL A 69 5.25 -32.98 24.81
CA VAL A 69 6.46 -33.29 25.58
C VAL A 69 6.11 -33.74 27.00
N ASP A 70 5.20 -33.02 27.68
CA ASP A 70 4.75 -33.37 29.03
C ASP A 70 4.06 -34.73 29.08
N GLU A 71 3.29 -35.08 28.05
CA GLU A 71 2.61 -36.36 27.88
C GLU A 71 3.55 -37.48 27.39
N GLY A 72 4.82 -37.18 27.10
CA GLY A 72 5.81 -38.15 26.61
C GLY A 72 5.55 -38.64 25.17
N LYS A 73 4.67 -37.98 24.42
CA LYS A 73 4.34 -38.33 23.02
C LYS A 73 5.44 -37.94 22.04
N ILE A 74 6.16 -36.85 22.33
CA ILE A 74 7.28 -36.35 21.55
C ILE A 74 8.42 -35.92 22.48
N SER A 75 9.66 -35.99 21.99
CA SER A 75 10.80 -35.48 22.76
C SER A 75 10.87 -33.95 22.70
N ASP A 76 11.49 -33.32 23.71
CA ASP A 76 11.71 -31.87 23.74
C ASP A 76 12.46 -31.37 22.49
N ALA A 77 13.48 -32.13 22.05
CA ALA A 77 14.24 -31.82 20.84
C ALA A 77 13.38 -31.86 19.56
N GLN A 78 12.52 -32.86 19.43
CA GLN A 78 11.60 -32.97 18.29
C GLN A 78 10.58 -31.84 18.30
N ALA A 79 10.04 -31.53 19.48
CA ALA A 79 9.08 -30.46 19.66
C ALA A 79 9.69 -29.08 19.34
N ARG A 80 10.96 -28.83 19.72
CA ARG A 80 11.70 -27.62 19.32
C ARG A 80 11.93 -27.53 17.81
N LEU A 81 12.26 -28.65 17.16
CA LEU A 81 12.42 -28.68 15.70
C LEU A 81 11.10 -28.37 14.98
N GLU A 82 9.99 -28.96 15.43
CA GLU A 82 8.67 -28.66 14.87
C GLU A 82 8.28 -27.20 15.06
N LEU A 83 8.58 -26.63 16.23
CA LEU A 83 8.31 -25.23 16.50
C LEU A 83 9.14 -24.29 15.59
N GLN A 84 10.42 -24.62 15.35
CA GLN A 84 11.25 -23.86 14.39
C GLN A 84 10.75 -23.99 12.95
N ASN A 85 10.33 -25.19 12.52
CA ASN A 85 9.74 -25.39 11.20
C ASN A 85 8.45 -24.57 11.02
N LEU A 86 7.63 -24.47 12.07
CA LEU A 86 6.45 -23.61 12.06
C LEU A 86 6.83 -22.14 11.91
N TYR A 87 7.84 -21.67 12.65
CA TYR A 87 8.32 -20.29 12.55
C TYR A 87 8.71 -19.92 11.11
N VAL A 88 9.52 -20.76 10.47
CA VAL A 88 9.96 -20.54 9.08
C VAL A 88 8.76 -20.53 8.12
N ARG A 89 7.80 -21.44 8.31
CA ARG A 89 6.58 -21.47 7.49
C ARG A 89 5.76 -20.20 7.63
N LEU A 90 5.57 -19.71 8.85
CA LEU A 90 4.84 -18.47 9.11
C LEU A 90 5.56 -17.27 8.49
N GLN A 91 6.89 -17.22 8.58
CA GLN A 91 7.69 -16.16 7.97
C GLN A 91 7.57 -16.14 6.44
N ASN A 92 7.60 -17.32 5.80
CA ASN A 92 7.40 -17.43 4.35
C ASN A 92 5.99 -17.00 3.94
N GLN A 93 4.95 -17.39 4.70
CA GLN A 93 3.57 -16.96 4.43
C GLN A 93 3.38 -15.45 4.56
N GLU A 94 3.97 -14.82 5.57
CA GLU A 94 3.91 -13.36 5.71
C GLU A 94 4.59 -12.67 4.53
N GLN A 95 5.72 -13.21 4.06
CA GLN A 95 6.42 -12.68 2.89
C GLN A 95 5.60 -12.86 1.60
N GLU A 96 4.99 -14.03 1.39
CA GLU A 96 4.11 -14.30 0.26
C GLU A 96 2.87 -13.39 0.26
N GLN A 97 2.25 -13.17 1.43
CA GLN A 97 1.12 -12.26 1.57
C GLN A 97 1.51 -10.81 1.28
N GLN A 98 2.68 -10.35 1.71
CA GLN A 98 3.18 -9.02 1.36
C GLN A 98 3.40 -8.87 -0.15
N ILE A 99 3.95 -9.89 -0.80
CA ILE A 99 4.14 -9.90 -2.26
C ILE A 99 2.78 -9.90 -2.97
N ALA A 100 1.85 -10.77 -2.59
CA ALA A 100 0.51 -10.81 -3.17
C ALA A 100 -0.25 -9.49 -2.96
N GLN A 101 -0.16 -8.89 -1.77
CA GLN A 101 -0.78 -7.60 -1.48
C GLN A 101 -0.15 -6.47 -2.29
N SER A 102 1.17 -6.44 -2.46
CA SER A 102 1.84 -5.45 -3.30
C SER A 102 1.47 -5.59 -4.78
N GLN A 103 1.36 -6.81 -5.30
CA GLN A 103 0.91 -7.08 -6.66
C GLN A 103 -0.57 -6.68 -6.86
N ALA A 104 -1.43 -7.05 -5.92
CA ALA A 104 -2.85 -6.68 -5.95
C ALA A 104 -3.05 -5.15 -5.85
N LEU A 105 -2.27 -4.47 -5.01
CA LEU A 105 -2.27 -3.00 -4.91
C LEU A 105 -1.81 -2.36 -6.22
N GLN A 106 -0.77 -2.91 -6.86
CA GLN A 106 -0.25 -2.41 -8.13
C GLN A 106 -1.28 -2.58 -9.27
N GLN A 107 -2.00 -3.71 -9.31
CA GLN A 107 -3.14 -3.91 -10.21
C GLN A 107 -4.32 -2.99 -9.91
N ALA A 108 -4.66 -2.80 -8.63
CA ALA A 108 -5.73 -1.89 -8.23
C ALA A 108 -5.41 -0.43 -8.64
N LEU A 109 -4.16 0.00 -8.50
CA LEU A 109 -3.69 1.31 -8.95
C LEU A 109 -3.81 1.50 -10.47
N LEU A 110 -3.42 0.49 -11.26
CA LEU A 110 -3.56 0.53 -12.72
C LEU A 110 -5.05 0.60 -13.14
N ASN A 111 -5.90 -0.19 -12.49
CA ASN A 111 -7.34 -0.15 -12.75
C ASN A 111 -7.95 1.21 -12.36
N TYR A 112 -7.52 1.82 -11.26
CA TYR A 112 -8.03 3.14 -10.85
C TYR A 112 -7.66 4.24 -11.86
N GLN A 113 -6.46 4.20 -12.43
CA GLN A 113 -6.06 5.11 -13.51
C GLN A 113 -6.86 4.88 -14.80
N ALA A 114 -7.11 3.62 -15.15
CA ALA A 114 -7.94 3.28 -16.31
C ALA A 114 -9.39 3.75 -16.14
N VAL A 115 -9.99 3.60 -14.95
CA VAL A 115 -11.35 4.06 -14.67
C VAL A 115 -11.46 5.58 -14.75
N ASN A 116 -10.51 6.32 -14.18
CA ASN A 116 -10.51 7.79 -14.24
C ASN A 116 -10.32 8.31 -15.68
N THR A 117 -9.48 7.66 -16.49
CA THR A 117 -9.29 8.03 -17.90
C THR A 117 -10.52 7.69 -18.74
N MET A 118 -11.16 6.54 -18.52
CA MET A 118 -12.40 6.18 -19.21
C MET A 118 -13.55 7.13 -18.85
N GLN A 119 -13.70 7.54 -17.58
CA GLN A 119 -14.70 8.54 -17.20
C GLN A 119 -14.45 9.90 -17.87
N ALA A 120 -13.20 10.33 -18.01
CA ALA A 120 -12.86 11.55 -18.73
C ALA A 120 -13.18 11.45 -20.24
N ILE A 121 -13.00 10.28 -20.85
CA ILE A 121 -13.35 10.03 -22.26
C ILE A 121 -14.88 9.99 -22.44
N GLU A 122 -15.63 9.32 -21.55
CA GLU A 122 -17.10 9.32 -21.59
C GLU A 122 -17.70 10.72 -21.42
N GLN A 123 -17.13 11.54 -20.51
CA GLN A 123 -17.58 12.93 -20.37
C GLN A 123 -17.26 13.78 -21.60
N LYS A 124 -16.12 13.53 -22.26
CA LYS A 124 -15.77 14.21 -23.52
C LYS A 124 -16.66 13.74 -24.68
N ALA A 125 -17.07 12.48 -24.69
CA ALA A 125 -18.00 11.93 -25.69
C ALA A 125 -19.46 12.34 -25.45
N ARG A 126 -19.85 12.70 -24.22
CA ARG A 126 -21.18 13.24 -23.88
C ARG A 126 -21.30 14.75 -24.04
N GLN A 127 -20.24 15.47 -24.41
CA GLN A 127 -20.42 16.86 -24.82
C GLN A 127 -21.24 16.89 -26.11
N PRO A 128 -22.38 17.62 -26.16
CA PRO A 128 -23.10 17.80 -27.41
C PRO A 128 -22.13 18.42 -28.41
N VAL A 129 -21.96 17.76 -29.56
CA VAL A 129 -21.33 18.39 -30.72
C VAL A 129 -22.22 19.58 -31.08
N ILE A 130 -21.84 20.77 -30.61
CA ILE A 130 -22.42 22.01 -31.13
C ILE A 130 -21.94 22.07 -32.56
N THR A 131 -22.77 21.61 -33.49
CA THR A 131 -22.64 21.95 -34.90
C THR A 131 -22.69 23.46 -34.98
N GLN A 132 -21.53 24.08 -35.19
CA GLN A 132 -21.49 25.51 -35.50
C GLN A 132 -22.38 25.77 -36.73
N PRO A 133 -23.18 26.84 -36.73
CA PRO A 133 -23.83 27.27 -37.95
C PRO A 133 -22.73 27.57 -38.98
N TYR A 134 -22.88 26.93 -40.14
CA TYR A 134 -22.11 27.10 -41.37
C TYR A 134 -21.72 28.57 -41.57
N PRO A 135 -20.47 28.88 -41.96
CA PRO A 135 -20.09 30.26 -42.22
C PRO A 135 -20.93 30.79 -43.38
N THR A 136 -21.74 31.82 -43.11
CA THR A 136 -22.35 32.66 -44.15
C THR A 136 -21.23 33.18 -45.05
N HIS A 137 -21.28 32.80 -46.33
CA HIS A 137 -20.32 33.23 -47.33
C HIS A 137 -20.42 34.75 -47.48
N VAL A 138 -19.39 35.47 -47.04
CA VAL A 138 -19.32 36.93 -47.20
C VAL A 138 -18.65 37.21 -48.54
N ASP A 139 -19.44 37.53 -49.56
CA ASP A 139 -18.92 38.01 -50.83
C ASP A 139 -18.31 39.40 -50.61
N THR A 140 -16.98 39.45 -50.53
CA THR A 140 -16.24 40.71 -50.45
C THR A 140 -15.76 41.08 -51.83
N TYR A 141 -16.30 42.17 -52.39
CA TYR A 141 -15.84 42.71 -53.66
C TYR A 141 -14.94 43.91 -53.42
N THR A 142 -13.75 43.89 -54.00
CA THR A 142 -12.81 45.02 -53.96
C THR A 142 -12.64 45.56 -55.36
N ASN A 143 -12.98 46.83 -55.55
CA ASN A 143 -12.77 47.52 -56.82
C ASN A 143 -11.66 48.56 -56.65
N CYS A 144 -10.62 48.45 -57.47
CA CYS A 144 -9.49 49.35 -57.50
C CYS A 144 -9.47 50.11 -58.82
N ASN A 145 -9.54 51.43 -58.76
CA ASN A 145 -9.39 52.30 -59.92
C ASN A 145 -8.07 53.08 -59.83
N SER A 146 -7.32 53.07 -60.92
CA SER A 146 -6.14 53.90 -61.12
C SER A 146 -6.57 55.27 -61.65
N GLY A 147 -6.40 56.32 -60.84
CA GLY A 147 -6.58 57.70 -61.27
C GLY A 147 -5.37 58.23 -62.06
N PHE A 148 -5.55 59.34 -62.78
CA PHE A 148 -4.42 60.01 -63.43
C PHE A 148 -3.41 60.52 -62.38
N GLY A 149 -2.15 60.10 -62.54
CA GLY A 149 -1.06 60.42 -61.61
C GLY A 149 -0.86 59.35 -60.53
N ASN A 150 -0.35 58.17 -60.91
CA ASN A 150 0.20 57.08 -60.07
C ASN A 150 -0.54 56.73 -58.76
N THR A 151 -1.81 57.11 -58.61
CA THR A 151 -2.57 56.93 -57.38
C THR A 151 -3.65 55.90 -57.65
N VAL A 152 -3.57 54.77 -56.97
CA VAL A 152 -4.59 53.70 -57.03
C VAL A 152 -5.47 53.84 -55.80
N THR A 153 -6.78 53.99 -56.02
CA THR A 153 -7.77 53.99 -54.94
C THR A 153 -8.56 52.71 -55.00
N CYS A 154 -8.54 51.94 -53.90
CA CYS A 154 -9.31 50.72 -53.76
C CYS A 154 -10.43 50.94 -52.75
N ASN A 155 -11.65 50.50 -53.09
CA ASN A 155 -12.77 50.48 -52.17
C ASN A 155 -13.33 49.06 -52.07
N SER A 156 -13.51 48.58 -50.85
CA SER A 156 -14.03 47.23 -50.57
C SER A 156 -15.42 47.37 -49.96
N SER A 157 -16.37 46.64 -50.51
CA SER A 157 -17.72 46.52 -49.95
C SER A 157 -18.02 45.05 -49.65
N SER A 158 -18.49 44.79 -48.45
CA SER A 158 -18.96 43.46 -48.03
C SER A 158 -20.49 43.49 -47.92
N ASN A 159 -21.15 42.51 -48.54
CA ASN A 159 -22.60 42.35 -48.44
C ASN A 159 -22.88 41.02 -47.72
N ILE A 160 -23.73 41.06 -46.70
CA ILE A 160 -24.20 39.87 -46.00
C ILE A 160 -25.53 39.50 -46.65
N ARG A 161 -25.58 38.37 -47.35
CA ARG A 161 -26.84 37.83 -47.90
C ARG A 161 -27.59 37.00 -46.87
#